data_AF-A0A660CBE4-F1
#
_entry.id   AF-A0A660CBE4-F1
#
_cell.length_a   1.000
_cell.length_b   1.000
_cell.length_c   1.000
_cell.angle_alpha   90.00
_cell.angle_beta   90.00
_cell.angle_gamma   90.00
#
_symmetry.space_group_name_H-M   'P 1'
#
loop_
_entity.id
_entity.type
_entity.pdbx_description
1 polymer ?
#
loop_
_entity_poly.entity_id
_entity_poly.type
_entity_poly.pdbx_seq_one_letter_code
_entity_poly.pdbx_strand_id
1 'polypeptide(L)' 'MIESDESVVALDRKLLFRYVRQLDCDTLEYRHLRAREEPLLAVPDALAWCWHRGGHWRKRVASLVSDVQRITE' A
#
# COMPACT_ATOMS: atom_id res chain seq x y z
N MET A 1 -1.11 -1.90 -1.43
CA MET A 1 -1.33 -1.63 0.01
C MET A 1 -0.04 -1.94 0.77
N ILE A 2 0.60 -0.97 1.42
CA ILE A 2 1.76 -1.25 2.27
C ILE A 2 1.21 -1.54 3.67
N GLU A 3 1.35 -2.78 4.12
CA GLU A 3 0.96 -3.16 5.47
C GLU A 3 1.96 -2.56 6.47
N SER A 4 1.45 -1.79 7.43
CA SER A 4 2.27 -1.18 8.48
C SER A 4 2.49 -2.19 9.59
N ASP A 5 3.72 -2.65 9.78
CA ASP A 5 4.08 -3.38 11.00
C ASP A 5 4.13 -2.39 12.18
N GLU A 6 3.18 -2.54 13.11
CA GLU A 6 3.02 -1.66 14.27
C GLU A 6 4.27 -1.63 15.17
N SER A 7 5.08 -2.70 15.15
CA SER A 7 6.36 -2.76 15.86
C SER A 7 7.44 -1.86 15.24
N VAL A 8 7.41 -1.70 13.90
CA VAL A 8 8.35 -0.85 13.15
C VAL A 8 7.95 0.63 13.26
N VAL A 9 6.64 0.92 13.26
CA VAL A 9 6.12 2.30 13.36
C VAL A 9 6.61 3.02 14.62
N ALA A 10 6.71 2.31 15.75
CA ALA A 10 7.21 2.89 17.00
C ALA A 10 8.70 3.27 16.92
N LEU A 11 9.51 2.46 16.24
CA LEU A 11 10.93 2.73 16.02
C LEU A 11 11.11 3.91 15.05
N ASP A 12 10.38 3.91 13.93
CA ASP A 12 10.43 4.97 12.92
C ASP A 12 10.07 6.33 13.51
N ARG A 13 9.01 6.40 14.33
CA ARG A 13 8.63 7.65 15.02
C ARG A 13 9.75 8.20 15.90
N LYS A 14 10.46 7.33 16.63
CA LYS A 14 11.60 7.74 17.47
C LYS A 14 12.76 8.26 16.62
N LEU A 15 13.06 7.61 15.50
CA LEU A 15 14.13 8.02 14.59
C LEU A 15 13.79 9.34 13.91
N LEU A 16 12.58 9.48 13.35
CA LEU A 16 12.12 10.70 12.70
C LEU A 16 12.14 11.88 13.66
N PHE A 17 11.67 11.72 14.90
CA PHE A 17 11.73 12.78 15.91
C PHE A 17 13.16 13.25 16.19
N ARG A 18 14.10 12.31 16.29
CA ARG A 18 15.52 12.62 16.51
C ARG A 18 16.09 13.41 15.33
N TYR A 19 15.87 12.95 14.10
CA TYR A 19 16.43 13.58 12.91
C TYR A 19 15.81 14.93 12.59
N VAL A 20 14.49 15.09 12.78
CA VAL A 20 13.80 16.38 12.62
C VAL A 20 14.43 17.45 13.50
N ARG A 21 14.71 17.13 14.77
CA ARG A 21 15.40 18.07 15.68
C ARG A 21 16.85 18.32 15.31
N GLN A 22 17.57 17.30 14.86
CA GLN A 22 18.97 17.47 14.44
C GLN A 22 19.10 18.34 13.18
N LEU A 23 18.12 18.28 12.29
CA LEU A 23 18.12 18.98 11.00
C LEU A 23 17.34 20.31 11.03
N ASP A 24 16.83 20.72 12.20
CA ASP A 24 16.01 21.93 12.39
C ASP A 24 14.83 22.01 11.38
N CYS A 25 14.17 20.86 11.20
CA CYS A 25 13.17 20.66 10.14
C CYS A 25 11.74 20.63 10.72
N ASP A 26 11.21 21.78 11.11
CA ASP A 26 9.91 21.87 11.79
C ASP A 26 8.69 21.62 10.89
N THR A 27 8.88 21.50 9.57
CA THR A 27 7.79 21.34 8.59
C THR A 27 7.55 19.89 8.18
N LEU A 28 8.30 18.92 8.70
CA LEU A 28 8.15 17.52 8.30
C LEU A 28 6.88 16.90 8.91
N GLU A 29 5.91 16.56 8.06
CA GLU A 29 4.76 15.77 8.45
C GLU A 29 4.98 14.29 8.11
N TYR A 30 5.03 13.43 9.12
CA TYR A 30 5.03 11.98 8.91
C TYR A 30 3.59 11.46 8.82
N ARG A 31 3.14 11.19 7.59
CA ARG A 31 1.81 10.62 7.33
C ARG A 31 1.94 9.18 6.84
N HIS A 32 1.51 8.25 7.67
CA HIS A 32 1.42 6.83 7.32
C HIS A 32 -0.06 6.45 7.29
N LEU A 33 -0.66 6.47 6.10
CA LEU A 33 -2.07 6.16 5.91
C LEU A 33 -2.29 4.65 6.02
N ARG A 34 -3.37 4.24 6.69
CA ARG A 34 -3.75 2.82 6.73
C ARG A 34 -4.34 2.42 5.38
N ALA A 35 -4.30 1.12 5.11
CA ALA A 35 -5.02 0.41 4.06
C ALA A 35 -6.40 1.00 3.67
N ARG A 36 -7.25 1.32 4.67
CA ARG A 36 -8.61 1.85 4.45
C ARG A 36 -8.65 3.33 4.05
N GLU A 37 -7.56 4.07 4.31
CA GLU A 37 -7.43 5.50 4.09
C GLU A 37 -6.88 5.80 2.68
N GLU A 38 -6.36 4.78 1.98
CA GLU A 38 -5.94 4.84 0.58
C GLU A 38 -6.68 3.80 -0.28
N PRO A 39 -8.02 3.90 -0.43
CA PRO A 39 -8.79 2.92 -1.17
C PRO A 39 -8.33 2.77 -2.61
N LEU A 40 -7.80 3.84 -3.23
CA LEU A 40 -7.24 3.80 -4.58
C LEU A 40 -6.00 2.89 -4.69
N LEU A 41 -5.29 2.64 -3.59
CA LEU A 41 -4.17 1.69 -3.56
C LEU A 41 -4.61 0.26 -3.21
N ALA A 42 -5.76 0.09 -2.57
CA ALA A 42 -6.31 -1.22 -2.22
C ALA A 42 -7.09 -1.87 -3.37
N VAL A 43 -7.73 -1.07 -4.23
CA VAL A 43 -8.53 -1.56 -5.36
C VAL A 43 -7.70 -2.39 -6.36
N PRO A 44 -6.51 -1.95 -6.80
CA PRO A 44 -5.66 -2.77 -7.69
C PRO A 44 -5.33 -4.14 -7.09
N ASP A 45 -4.99 -4.20 -5.80
CA ASP A 45 -4.68 -5.46 -5.11
C ASP A 45 -5.90 -6.39 -5.06
N ALA A 46 -7.09 -5.83 -4.79
CA ALA A 46 -8.34 -6.60 -4.78
C ALA A 46 -8.70 -7.14 -6.18
N LEU A 47 -8.48 -6.36 -7.24
CA LEU A 47 -8.67 -6.80 -8.63
C LEU A 47 -7.69 -7.91 -8.99
N ALA A 48 -6.41 -7.76 -8.64
CA ALA A 48 -5.38 -8.77 -8.85
C ALA A 48 -5.73 -10.08 -8.13
N TRP A 49 -6.20 -10.02 -6.88
CA TRP A 49 -6.63 -11.19 -6.13
C TRP A 49 -7.85 -11.87 -6.76
N CYS A 50 -8.89 -11.11 -7.15
CA CYS A 50 -10.07 -11.64 -7.83
C CYS A 50 -9.68 -12.32 -9.15
N TRP A 51 -8.73 -11.71 -9.87
CA TRP A 51 -8.18 -12.28 -11.08
C TRP A 51 -7.46 -13.59 -10.80
N HIS A 52 -6.55 -13.65 -9.81
CA HIS A 52 -5.82 -14.87 -9.46
C HIS A 52 -6.75 -15.99 -8.96
N ARG A 53 -7.71 -15.68 -8.07
CA ARG A 53 -8.68 -16.64 -7.51
C ARG A 53 -9.54 -17.32 -8.57
N GLY A 54 -9.82 -16.64 -9.69
CA GLY A 54 -10.51 -17.26 -10.83
C GLY A 54 -12.02 -17.43 -10.64
N GLY A 55 -12.60 -18.30 -11.48
CA GLY A 55 -14.01 -18.68 -11.42
C GLY A 55 -14.97 -17.50 -11.49
N HIS A 56 -15.89 -17.43 -10.52
CA HIS A 56 -16.89 -16.38 -10.43
C HIS A 56 -16.28 -14.98 -10.20
N TRP A 57 -15.18 -14.90 -9.46
CA TRP A 57 -14.52 -13.63 -9.14
C TRP A 57 -13.84 -13.01 -10.35
N ARG A 58 -13.10 -13.82 -11.13
CA ARG A 58 -12.51 -13.35 -12.40
C ARG A 58 -13.57 -12.85 -13.38
N LYS A 59 -14.71 -13.54 -13.50
CA LYS A 59 -15.82 -13.09 -14.36
C LYS A 59 -16.36 -11.71 -13.97
N ARG A 60 -16.42 -11.40 -12.67
CA ARG A 60 -16.91 -10.10 -12.18
C ARG A 60 -15.97 -8.93 -12.47
N VAL A 61 -14.66 -9.18 -12.43
CA VAL A 61 -13.66 -8.13 -12.63
C VAL A 61 -13.14 -8.06 -14.07
N ALA A 62 -13.59 -8.96 -14.95
CA ALA A 62 -13.07 -9.09 -16.31
C ALA A 62 -13.15 -7.79 -17.12
N SER A 63 -14.22 -7.01 -16.98
CA SER A 63 -14.37 -5.73 -17.68
C SER A 63 -13.52 -4.59 -17.11
N LEU A 64 -12.92 -4.79 -15.93
CA LEU A 64 -12.07 -3.82 -15.24
C LEU A 64 -10.58 -4.06 -15.52
N VAL A 65 -10.22 -5.21 -16.12
CA VAL A 65 -8.84 -5.59 -16.42
C VAL A 65 -8.64 -5.51 -17.93
N SER A 66 -7.78 -4.58 -18.38
CA SER A 66 -7.51 -4.36 -19.79
C SER A 66 -6.49 -5.34 -20.37
N ASP A 67 -5.45 -5.70 -19.61
CA ASP A 67 -4.38 -6.58 -20.05
C ASP A 67 -3.76 -7.34 -18.87
N VAL A 68 -3.16 -8.50 -19.14
CA VAL A 68 -2.43 -9.32 -18.16
C VAL A 68 -1.14 -9.82 -18.78
N GLN A 69 -0.03 -9.34 -18.26
CA GLN A 69 1.29 -9.73 -18.73
C GLN A 69 1.90 -10.81 -17.82
N ARG A 70 2.45 -11.85 -18.44
CA ARG A 70 3.26 -12.85 -17.76
C ARG A 70 4.72 -12.45 -17.89
N ILE A 71 5.37 -12.26 -16.76
CA ILE A 71 6.81 -12.03 -16.70
C ILE A 71 7.45 -13.42 -16.64
N THR A 72 8.19 -13.79 -17.68
CA THR A 72 9.05 -14.98 -17.69
C THR A 72 10.44 -14.54 -17.22
N GLU A 73 11.07 -15.30 -16.31
CA GLU A 73 12.44 -15.06 -15.81
C GLU A 73 13.49 -15.08 -16.92
#